data_AF-A0A5B0FWL4-F1
#
_entry.id   AF-A0A5B0FWL4-F1
#
_cell.length_a   1.000
_cell.length_b   1.000
_cell.length_c   1.000
_cell.angle_alpha   90.00
_cell.angle_beta   90.00
_cell.angle_gamma   90.00
#
_symmetry.space_group_name_H-M   'P 1'
#
loop_
_entity.id
_entity.type
_entity.pdbx_description
1 polymer ?
#
loop_
_entity_poly.entity_id
_entity_poly.type
_entity_poly.pdbx_seq_one_letter_code
_entity_poly.pdbx_strand_id
1 'polypeptide(L)'
;MSNIIPFDFHGHAVAFNGGGWINATQAAKQFGKLPNEWLRLPETIEYLKAMARTCGEIPYVKTSRARADRGGGTWIHPKLAVAFARWLSADFAVWCDVQIDTLLHGDIGIRQEYEGACRILDEREKLASAQGKGLATWRWQKPVLERRVEHLLEQLQLTLQLDVA
;
A
#
# COMPACT_ATOMS: atom_id res chain seq x y z
N MET A 1 -6.86 17.54 -0.27
CA MET A 1 -7.67 16.51 -0.92
C MET A 1 -7.20 15.18 -0.38
N SER A 2 -8.07 14.41 0.28
CA SER A 2 -7.68 13.13 0.90
C SER A 2 -7.92 12.04 -0.12
N ASN A 3 -6.84 11.48 -0.68
CA ASN A 3 -6.93 10.31 -1.56
C ASN A 3 -7.50 9.15 -0.75
N ILE A 4 -8.77 8.85 -1.01
CA ILE A 4 -9.38 7.59 -0.61
C ILE A 4 -8.92 6.61 -1.68
N ILE A 5 -8.08 5.64 -1.33
CA ILE A 5 -7.78 4.51 -2.20
C ILE A 5 -8.85 3.46 -1.88
N PRO A 6 -9.91 3.30 -2.70
CA PRO A 6 -10.92 2.29 -2.46
C PRO A 6 -10.34 0.94 -2.83
N PHE A 7 -9.92 0.16 -1.84
CA PHE A 7 -9.70 -1.27 -2.06
C PHE A 7 -11.05 -1.97 -1.96
N ASP A 8 -11.49 -2.58 -3.06
CA ASP A 8 -12.77 -3.26 -3.16
C ASP A 8 -12.62 -4.73 -2.68
N PHE A 9 -13.13 -5.01 -1.48
CA PHE A 9 -13.42 -6.37 -1.06
C PHE A 9 -14.92 -6.62 -1.25
N HIS A 10 -15.37 -7.34 -2.27
CA HIS A 10 -16.79 -7.68 -2.50
C HIS A 10 -17.78 -6.48 -2.47
N GLY A 11 -17.39 -5.31 -2.97
CA GLY A 11 -18.16 -4.07 -2.96
C GLY A 11 -18.06 -3.25 -1.68
N HIS A 12 -17.17 -3.61 -0.75
CA HIS A 12 -17.06 -2.98 0.57
C HIS A 12 -15.96 -1.91 0.59
N ALA A 13 -16.35 -0.66 0.44
CA ALA A 13 -15.42 0.47 0.59
C ALA A 13 -15.03 0.67 2.07
N VAL A 14 -13.73 0.65 2.36
CA VAL A 14 -13.16 1.07 3.64
C VAL A 14 -12.72 2.54 3.54
N ALA A 15 -13.24 3.40 4.42
CA ALA A 15 -12.92 4.81 4.42
C ALA A 15 -11.64 5.12 5.22
N PHE A 16 -10.72 5.84 4.58
CA PHE A 16 -9.49 6.37 5.17
C PHE A 16 -9.55 7.90 5.24
N ASN A 17 -8.95 8.50 6.26
CA ASN A 17 -8.71 9.95 6.27
C ASN A 17 -7.33 10.29 5.68
N GLY A 18 -7.01 11.59 5.55
CA GLY A 18 -5.73 12.04 5.00
C GLY A 18 -4.47 11.60 5.74
N GLY A 19 -4.59 11.02 6.95
CA GLY A 19 -3.49 10.41 7.70
C GLY A 19 -3.50 8.88 7.69
N GLY A 20 -4.31 8.25 6.83
CA GLY A 20 -4.43 6.80 6.73
C GLY A 20 -5.19 6.14 7.89
N TRP A 21 -5.87 6.92 8.73
CA TRP A 21 -6.71 6.33 9.79
C TRP A 21 -7.98 5.75 9.20
N ILE A 22 -8.38 4.58 9.73
CA ILE A 22 -9.55 3.85 9.25
C ILE A 22 -10.75 4.22 10.11
N ASN A 23 -11.90 4.50 9.48
CA ASN A 23 -13.17 4.60 10.18
C ASN A 23 -13.67 3.19 10.57
N ALA A 24 -13.28 2.73 11.76
CA ALA A 24 -13.63 1.42 12.28
C ALA A 24 -15.13 1.25 12.46
N THR A 25 -15.87 2.30 12.80
CA THR A 25 -17.33 2.23 12.94
C THR A 25 -18.00 1.92 11.60
N GLN A 26 -17.57 2.58 10.52
CA GLN A 26 -18.10 2.31 9.18
C GLN A 26 -17.73 0.90 8.70
N ALA A 27 -16.49 0.48 8.90
CA ALA A 27 -16.02 -0.85 8.51
C ALA A 27 -16.76 -1.96 9.29
N ALA A 28 -16.84 -1.86 10.63
CA ALA A 28 -17.47 -2.88 11.46
C ALA A 28 -18.98 -3.02 11.23
N LYS A 29 -19.65 -1.92 10.85
CA LYS A 29 -21.09 -1.92 10.55
C LYS A 29 -21.45 -2.95 9.47
N GLN A 30 -20.58 -3.14 8.48
CA GLN A 30 -20.78 -4.11 7.39
C GLN A 30 -20.80 -5.56 7.89
N PHE A 31 -20.11 -5.83 9.00
CA PHE A 31 -20.04 -7.15 9.64
C PHE A 31 -21.00 -7.28 10.83
N GLY A 32 -21.89 -6.30 11.05
CA GLY A 32 -22.81 -6.29 12.21
C GLY A 32 -22.10 -6.17 13.56
N LYS A 33 -20.88 -5.62 13.58
CA LYS A 33 -19.99 -5.56 14.75
C LYS A 33 -19.78 -4.13 15.25
N LEU A 34 -19.37 -3.96 16.51
CA LEU A 34 -19.04 -2.66 17.09
C LEU A 34 -17.56 -2.59 17.49
N PRO A 35 -16.79 -1.57 17.05
CA PRO A 35 -15.35 -1.49 17.38
C PRO A 35 -15.04 -1.52 18.89
N ASN A 36 -15.96 -1.02 19.71
CA ASN A 36 -15.83 -1.06 21.17
C ASN A 36 -15.82 -2.49 21.74
N GLU A 37 -16.44 -3.46 21.07
CA GLU A 37 -16.37 -4.88 21.47
C GLU A 37 -14.95 -5.41 21.29
N TRP A 38 -14.33 -5.14 20.14
CA TRP A 38 -12.94 -5.50 19.86
C TRP A 38 -11.95 -4.87 20.84
N LEU A 39 -12.11 -3.57 21.12
CA LEU A 39 -11.22 -2.82 22.01
C LEU A 39 -11.27 -3.29 23.48
N ARG A 40 -12.32 -4.03 23.86
CA ARG A 40 -12.48 -4.60 25.21
C ARG A 40 -11.97 -6.03 25.32
N LEU A 41 -11.62 -6.68 24.22
CA LEU A 41 -11.07 -8.03 24.27
C LEU A 41 -9.72 -8.02 25.01
N PRO A 42 -9.47 -8.96 25.93
CA PRO A 42 -8.19 -9.06 26.64
C PRO A 42 -6.99 -9.10 25.68
N GLU A 43 -7.12 -9.86 24.60
CA GLU A 43 -6.10 -9.98 23.55
C GLU A 43 -5.79 -8.63 22.88
N THR A 44 -6.81 -7.84 22.55
CA THR A 44 -6.64 -6.50 21.97
C THR A 44 -5.95 -5.56 22.95
N ILE A 45 -6.31 -5.63 24.23
CA ILE A 45 -5.68 -4.82 25.28
C ILE A 45 -4.20 -5.18 25.40
N GLU A 46 -3.86 -6.46 25.43
CA GLU A 46 -2.46 -6.92 25.47
C GLU A 46 -1.70 -6.54 24.20
N TYR A 47 -2.34 -6.64 23.04
CA TYR A 47 -1.77 -6.22 21.77
C TYR A 47 -1.47 -4.72 21.73
N LEU A 48 -2.38 -3.87 22.21
CA LEU A 48 -2.18 -2.42 22.32
C LEU A 48 -1.02 -2.09 23.27
N LYS A 49 -0.91 -2.78 24.41
CA LYS A 49 0.24 -2.62 25.32
C LYS A 49 1.55 -3.02 24.65
N ALA A 50 1.57 -4.13 23.91
CA ALA A 50 2.75 -4.56 23.15
C ALA A 50 3.15 -3.55 22.07
N MET A 51 2.15 -2.97 21.40
CA MET A 51 2.37 -1.94 20.40
C MET A 51 2.93 -0.67 21.02
N ALA A 52 2.39 -0.22 22.16
CA ALA A 52 2.91 0.94 22.89
C ALA A 52 4.39 0.77 23.28
N ARG A 53 4.78 -0.44 23.75
CA ARG A 53 6.18 -0.75 24.07
C ARG A 53 7.11 -0.71 22.86
N THR A 54 6.62 -1.12 21.69
CA THR A 54 7.45 -1.32 20.49
C THR A 54 7.50 -0.09 19.58
N CYS A 55 6.36 0.59 19.41
CA CYS A 55 6.18 1.71 18.49
C CYS A 55 6.07 3.07 19.21
N GLY A 56 6.08 3.08 20.55
CA GLY A 56 5.87 4.26 21.37
C GLY A 56 4.41 4.50 21.74
N GLU A 57 4.18 5.37 22.71
CA GLU A 57 2.84 5.78 23.14
C GLU A 57 2.27 6.83 22.19
N ILE A 58 1.59 6.38 21.14
CA ILE A 58 0.80 7.23 20.26
C ILE A 58 -0.70 6.96 20.46
N PRO A 59 -1.58 7.91 20.09
CA PRO A 59 -3.01 7.63 20.04
C PRO A 59 -3.25 6.55 18.98
N TYR A 60 -3.57 5.33 19.40
CA TYR A 60 -3.89 4.23 18.50
C TYR A 60 -5.37 4.20 18.10
N VAL A 61 -6.22 4.81 18.92
CA VAL A 61 -7.67 4.88 18.73
C VAL A 61 -8.12 6.30 19.03
N LYS A 62 -9.02 6.84 18.20
CA LYS A 62 -9.66 8.14 18.39
C LYS A 62 -11.17 7.96 18.27
N THR A 63 -11.93 8.74 19.02
CA THR A 63 -13.39 8.78 18.86
C THR A 63 -13.83 10.17 18.47
N SER A 64 -14.78 10.26 17.55
CA SER A 64 -15.40 11.50 17.09
C SER A 64 -16.89 11.42 17.31
N ARG A 65 -17.46 12.46 17.94
CA ARG A 65 -18.90 12.61 18.15
C ARG A 65 -19.61 13.33 16.99
N ALA A 66 -18.90 13.63 15.90
CA ALA A 66 -19.52 14.18 14.70
C ALA A 66 -20.58 13.21 14.14
N ARG A 67 -21.42 13.68 13.22
CA ARG A 67 -22.31 12.77 12.48
C ARG A 67 -21.47 11.81 11.63
N ALA A 68 -22.00 10.61 11.37
CA ALA A 68 -21.29 9.57 10.63
C ALA A 68 -20.84 10.03 9.23
N ASP A 69 -21.67 10.82 8.54
CA ASP A 69 -21.40 11.44 7.23
C ASP A 69 -20.32 12.54 7.28
N ARG A 70 -19.95 13.01 8.47
CA ARG A 70 -18.94 14.06 8.70
C ARG A 70 -17.72 13.55 9.47
N GLY A 71 -17.46 12.24 9.40
CA GLY A 71 -16.32 11.62 10.08
C GLY A 71 -16.56 11.28 11.55
N GLY A 72 -17.82 11.13 11.96
CA GLY A 72 -18.21 10.55 13.23
C GLY A 72 -17.85 9.07 13.34
N GLY A 73 -17.49 8.63 14.54
CA GLY A 73 -17.21 7.22 14.83
C GLY A 73 -15.88 6.97 15.54
N THR A 74 -15.52 5.71 15.61
CA THR A 74 -14.22 5.24 16.13
C THR A 74 -13.24 5.14 14.97
N TRP A 75 -12.09 5.77 15.14
CA TRP A 75 -11.00 5.79 14.19
C TRP A 75 -9.83 4.99 14.75
N ILE A 76 -9.29 4.09 13.95
CA ILE A 76 -8.13 3.26 14.33
C ILE A 76 -6.91 3.66 13.51
N HIS A 77 -5.76 3.64 14.17
CA HIS A 77 -4.47 3.92 13.56
C HIS A 77 -4.12 2.86 12.51
N PRO A 78 -3.48 3.20 11.37
CA PRO A 78 -3.16 2.24 10.30
C PRO A 78 -2.37 1.01 10.78
N LYS A 79 -1.48 1.16 11.77
CA LYS A 79 -0.75 0.03 12.39
C LYS A 79 -1.66 -1.04 13.03
N LEU A 80 -2.92 -0.71 13.33
CA LEU A 80 -3.91 -1.65 13.87
C LEU A 80 -4.78 -2.30 12.79
N ALA A 81 -4.67 -1.87 11.53
CA ALA A 81 -5.59 -2.25 10.46
C ALA A 81 -5.74 -3.77 10.30
N VAL A 82 -4.61 -4.49 10.23
CA VAL A 82 -4.59 -5.94 10.02
C VAL A 82 -5.19 -6.69 11.21
N ALA A 83 -4.83 -6.29 12.43
CA ALA A 83 -5.39 -6.90 13.65
C ALA A 83 -6.90 -6.69 13.75
N PHE A 84 -7.38 -5.50 13.35
CA PHE A 84 -8.81 -5.20 13.30
C PHE A 84 -9.53 -6.00 12.21
N ALA A 85 -8.94 -6.10 11.00
CA ALA A 85 -9.50 -6.90 9.89
C ALA A 85 -9.68 -8.37 10.28
N ARG A 86 -8.69 -8.96 10.96
CA ARG A 86 -8.75 -10.33 11.54
C ARG A 86 -9.94 -10.53 12.46
N TRP A 87 -10.24 -9.54 13.29
CA TRP A 87 -11.40 -9.63 14.17
C TRP A 87 -12.73 -9.45 13.43
N LEU A 88 -12.77 -8.66 12.35
CA LEU A 88 -13.98 -8.43 11.56
C LEU A 88 -14.45 -9.71 10.86
N SER A 89 -13.57 -10.38 10.12
CA SER A 89 -13.87 -11.64 9.42
C SER A 89 -12.58 -12.35 9.04
N ALA A 90 -12.56 -13.68 9.15
CA ALA A 90 -11.44 -14.50 8.70
C ALA A 90 -11.20 -14.35 7.19
N ASP A 91 -12.26 -14.36 6.38
CA ASP A 91 -12.17 -14.21 4.93
C ASP A 91 -11.63 -12.84 4.53
N PHE A 92 -12.09 -11.79 5.22
CA PHE A 92 -11.60 -10.43 5.00
C PHE A 92 -10.11 -10.31 5.35
N ALA A 93 -9.68 -10.95 6.43
CA ALA A 93 -8.29 -10.95 6.84
C ALA A 93 -7.38 -11.68 5.85
N VAL A 94 -7.79 -12.86 5.38
CA VAL A 94 -7.05 -13.60 4.35
C VAL A 94 -6.93 -12.77 3.08
N TRP A 95 -8.00 -12.08 2.68
CA TRP A 95 -7.94 -11.18 1.53
C TRP A 95 -6.95 -10.02 1.76
N CYS A 96 -6.96 -9.37 2.94
CA CYS A 96 -5.97 -8.35 3.26
C CYS A 96 -4.53 -8.89 3.21
N ASP A 97 -4.30 -10.10 3.73
CA ASP A 97 -2.99 -10.74 3.70
C ASP A 97 -2.54 -11.00 2.24
N VAL A 98 -3.44 -11.39 1.33
CA VAL A 98 -3.14 -11.53 -0.11
C VAL A 98 -2.80 -10.18 -0.77
N GLN A 99 -3.47 -9.10 -0.39
CA GLN A 99 -3.13 -7.76 -0.92
C GLN A 99 -1.74 -7.32 -0.43
N ILE A 100 -1.44 -7.56 0.85
CA ILE A 100 -0.11 -7.28 1.42
C ILE A 100 0.96 -8.12 0.72
N ASP A 101 0.69 -9.41 0.49
CA ASP A 101 1.60 -10.31 -0.23
C ASP A 101 1.87 -9.84 -1.67
N THR A 102 0.82 -9.39 -2.37
CA THR A 102 0.93 -8.83 -3.72
C THR A 102 1.77 -7.56 -3.73
N LEU A 103 1.59 -6.67 -2.76
CA LEU A 103 2.43 -5.46 -2.63
C LEU A 103 3.88 -5.82 -2.30
N LEU A 104 4.10 -6.80 -1.42
CA LEU A 104 5.45 -7.21 -1.02
C LEU A 104 6.19 -7.92 -2.16
N HIS A 105 5.53 -8.78 -2.94
CA HIS A 105 6.20 -9.63 -3.94
C HIS A 105 6.00 -9.16 -5.38
N GLY A 106 4.85 -8.59 -5.71
CA GLY A 106 4.55 -8.04 -7.04
C GLY A 106 5.45 -6.87 -7.40
N ASP A 107 5.77 -6.01 -6.43
CA ASP A 107 6.69 -4.89 -6.63
C ASP A 107 8.15 -5.34 -6.80
N ILE A 108 8.57 -6.43 -6.15
CA ILE A 108 9.97 -6.88 -6.20
C ILE A 108 10.34 -7.35 -7.61
N GLY A 109 9.47 -8.09 -8.29
CA GLY A 109 9.72 -8.58 -9.64
C GLY A 109 9.90 -7.45 -10.65
N ILE A 110 8.89 -6.56 -10.74
CA ILE A 110 8.90 -5.47 -11.72
C ILE A 110 10.02 -4.46 -11.38
N ARG A 111 10.29 -4.20 -10.09
CA ARG A 111 11.38 -3.30 -9.67
C ARG A 111 12.75 -3.87 -10.05
N GLN A 112 13.00 -5.16 -9.82
CA GLN A 112 14.25 -5.79 -10.22
C GLN A 112 14.44 -5.77 -11.74
N GLU A 113 13.37 -5.99 -12.50
CA GLU A 113 13.41 -5.90 -13.97
C GLU A 113 13.72 -4.47 -14.44
N TYR A 114 13.08 -3.46 -13.84
CA TYR A 114 13.35 -2.05 -14.12
C TYR A 114 14.79 -1.67 -13.79
N GLU A 115 15.28 -2.02 -12.60
CA GLU A 115 16.67 -1.77 -12.19
C GLU A 115 17.67 -2.46 -13.11
N GLY A 116 17.35 -3.68 -13.56
CA GLY A 116 18.13 -4.41 -14.56
C GLY A 116 18.14 -3.71 -15.92
N ALA A 117 17.00 -3.22 -16.40
CA ALA A 117 16.89 -2.50 -17.66
C ALA A 117 17.69 -1.17 -17.64
N CYS A 118 17.59 -0.40 -16.55
CA CYS A 118 18.37 0.82 -16.35
C CYS A 118 19.88 0.54 -16.35
N ARG A 119 20.31 -0.52 -15.66
CA ARG A 119 21.72 -0.93 -15.63
C ARG A 119 22.24 -1.29 -17.01
N ILE A 120 21.47 -2.08 -17.77
CA ILE A 120 21.84 -2.46 -19.15
C ILE A 120 21.95 -1.23 -20.05
N LEU A 121 21.04 -0.26 -19.94
CA LEU A 121 21.09 0.99 -20.71
C LEU A 121 22.37 1.78 -20.41
N ASP A 122 22.68 1.98 -19.13
CA ASP A 122 23.88 2.71 -18.67
C ASP A 122 25.19 2.00 -19.07
N GLU A 123 25.26 0.67 -18.90
CA GLU A 123 26.40 -0.13 -19.35
C GLU A 123 26.63 -0.01 -20.86
N ARG A 124 25.55 -0.06 -21.65
CA ARG A 124 25.62 0.07 -23.12
C ARG A 124 26.03 1.46 -23.56
N GLU A 125 25.54 2.50 -22.89
CA GLU A 125 25.92 3.88 -23.15
C GLU A 125 27.42 4.10 -22.86
N LYS A 126 27.91 3.60 -21.72
CA LYS A 126 29.33 3.65 -21.34
C LYS A 126 30.22 2.93 -22.35
N LEU A 127 29.82 1.73 -22.80
CA LEU A 127 30.57 0.97 -23.81
C LEU A 127 30.60 1.67 -25.17
N ALA A 128 29.49 2.26 -25.59
CA ALA A 128 29.41 3.03 -26.84
C ALA A 128 30.26 4.30 -26.80
N SER A 129 30.30 4.97 -25.64
CA SER A 129 31.16 6.14 -25.41
C SER A 129 32.65 5.78 -25.41
N ALA A 130 33.01 4.61 -24.87
CA ALA A 130 34.39 4.13 -24.82
C ALA A 130 34.91 3.59 -26.17
N GLN A 131 34.04 3.13 -27.07
CA GLN A 131 34.44 2.54 -28.35
C GLN A 131 33.77 3.27 -29.53
N GLY A 132 34.54 4.03 -30.32
CA GLY A 132 34.03 4.79 -31.47
C GLY A 132 33.32 3.94 -32.56
N LYS A 133 33.64 2.64 -32.69
CA LYS A 133 32.92 1.71 -33.58
C LYS A 133 31.54 1.29 -33.02
N GLY A 134 31.32 1.42 -31.72
CA GLY A 134 30.07 1.08 -31.03
C GLY A 134 28.97 2.13 -31.17
N LEU A 135 29.31 3.39 -31.51
CA LEU A 135 28.36 4.50 -31.66
C LEU A 135 27.30 4.26 -32.75
N ALA A 136 27.69 3.63 -33.86
CA ALA A 136 26.77 3.32 -34.95
C ALA A 136 25.73 2.27 -34.52
N THR A 137 26.16 1.23 -33.81
CA THR A 137 25.28 0.19 -33.27
C THR A 137 24.39 0.73 -32.14
N TRP A 138 24.97 1.60 -31.30
CA TRP A 138 24.26 2.26 -30.19
C TRP A 138 23.09 3.12 -30.67
N ARG A 139 23.26 3.87 -31.76
CA ARG A 139 22.18 4.68 -32.36
C ARG A 139 20.90 3.88 -32.64
N TRP A 140 21.03 2.59 -32.98
CA TRP A 140 19.89 1.71 -33.24
C TRP A 140 19.38 0.98 -31.98
N GLN A 141 20.27 0.66 -31.04
CA GLN A 141 19.91 -0.06 -29.81
C GLN A 141 19.28 0.84 -28.74
N LYS A 142 19.74 2.09 -28.63
CA LYS A 142 19.32 3.06 -27.62
C LYS A 142 17.79 3.24 -27.55
N PRO A 143 17.06 3.50 -28.64
CA PRO A 143 15.61 3.74 -28.57
C PRO A 143 14.78 2.52 -28.13
N VAL A 144 15.33 1.30 -28.25
CA VAL A 144 14.66 0.07 -27.80
C VAL A 144 14.86 -0.12 -26.30
N LEU A 145 16.08 0.15 -25.81
CA LEU A 145 16.39 0.06 -24.38
C LEU A 145 15.67 1.15 -23.59
N GLU A 146 15.61 2.39 -24.10
CA GLU A 146 14.85 3.48 -23.48
C GLU A 146 13.36 3.16 -23.38
N ARG A 147 12.74 2.68 -24.47
CA ARG A 147 11.34 2.25 -24.45
C ARG A 147 11.07 1.13 -23.45
N ARG A 148 12.02 0.20 -23.27
CA ARG A 148 11.88 -0.86 -22.26
C ARG A 148 11.91 -0.32 -20.84
N VAL A 149 12.80 0.64 -20.56
CA VAL A 149 12.89 1.30 -19.25
C VAL A 149 11.62 2.11 -18.97
N GLU A 150 11.15 2.87 -19.95
CA GLU A 150 9.91 3.66 -19.86
C GLU A 150 8.69 2.78 -19.61
N HIS A 151 8.56 1.67 -20.35
CA HIS A 151 7.46 0.72 -20.16
C HIS A 151 7.46 0.08 -18.76
N LEU A 152 8.62 -0.34 -18.25
CA LEU A 152 8.74 -0.91 -16.90
C LEU A 152 8.44 0.13 -15.81
N LEU A 153 8.78 1.40 -16.06
CA LEU A 153 8.44 2.49 -15.16
C LEU A 153 6.93 2.74 -15.10
N GLU A 154 6.25 2.75 -16.25
CA GLU A 154 4.79 2.86 -16.32
C GLU A 154 4.11 1.69 -15.59
N GLN A 155 4.61 0.46 -15.78
CA GLN A 155 4.08 -0.72 -15.09
C GLN A 155 4.26 -0.66 -13.56
N LEU A 156 5.40 -0.14 -13.08
CA LEU A 156 5.62 0.10 -11.65
C LEU A 156 4.63 1.12 -11.09
N GLN A 157 4.40 2.21 -11.80
CA GLN A 157 3.48 3.27 -11.37
C GLN A 157 2.03 2.75 -11.29
N LEU A 158 1.60 1.97 -12.28
CA LEU A 158 0.28 1.33 -12.29
C LEU A 158 0.10 0.32 -11.15
N THR A 159 1.13 -0.49 -10.87
CA THR A 159 1.10 -1.51 -9.80
C THR A 159 0.98 -0.87 -8.42
N LEU A 160 1.62 0.28 -8.22
CA LEU A 160 1.61 1.01 -6.95
C LEU A 160 0.34 1.84 -6.72
N GLN A 161 -0.61 1.90 -7.66
CA GLN A 161 -1.76 2.83 -7.65
C GLN A 161 -1.33 4.28 -7.30
N LEU A 162 -0.12 4.67 -7.68
CA LEU A 162 0.34 6.05 -7.58
C LEU A 162 -0.18 6.75 -8.82
N ASP A 163 -1.45 7.16 -8.79
CA ASP A 163 -1.99 8.04 -9.83
C ASP A 163 -1.07 9.27 -9.93
N VAL A 164 -0.46 9.41 -11.10
CA VAL A 164 0.33 10.57 -11.48
C VAL A 164 -0.64 11.75 -11.53
N ALA A 165 -0.52 12.65 -10.55
CA ALA A 165 -1.21 13.94 -10.51
C ALA A 165 -0.69 14.88 -11.60
#